data_AF-A0AAU0NLI8-F1
#
_entry.id   AF-A0AAU0NLI8-F1
#
_cell.length_a   1.000
_cell.length_b   1.000
_cell.length_c   1.000
_cell.angle_alpha   90.00
_cell.angle_beta   90.00
_cell.angle_gamma   90.00
#
_symmetry.space_group_name_H-M   'P 1'
#
loop_
_entity.id
_entity.type
_entity.pdbx_description
1 polymer ?
#
loop_
_entity_poly.entity_id
_entity_poly.type
_entity_poly.pdbx_seq_one_letter_code
_entity_poly.pdbx_strand_id
1 'polypeptide(L)'
;MKTLPIDASDEEIKNLVIEWNELLAAQKYEEALSMFLSDNLEVEWTPNLLEQAIYGYGVVGYTHEEIKEMFGPEDYKITSILDNKEKNKIINSIEVSRDWDFKDKNIIGMLHYDCVPLNGELSDLTARFYIRKIYENNMTLEFLDLHVM
;
A
#
# COMPACT_ATOMS: atom_id res chain seq x y z
N MET A 1 -12.74 5.75 -5.02
CA MET A 1 -11.52 6.56 -4.94
C MET A 1 -11.69 7.68 -3.92
N LYS A 2 -10.79 7.76 -2.94
CA LYS A 2 -10.64 8.84 -1.95
C LYS A 2 -9.79 9.95 -2.55
N THR A 3 -10.03 11.19 -2.12
CA THR A 3 -9.27 12.35 -2.59
C THR A 3 -8.96 13.29 -1.44
N LEU A 4 -7.89 14.07 -1.57
CA LEU A 4 -7.48 15.11 -0.65
C LEU A 4 -7.32 16.44 -1.40
N PRO A 5 -7.43 17.58 -0.70
CA PRO A 5 -6.94 18.87 -1.20
C PRO A 5 -5.46 18.78 -1.59
N ILE A 6 -5.05 19.55 -2.60
CA ILE A 6 -3.66 19.55 -3.10
C ILE A 6 -2.65 20.03 -2.05
N ASP A 7 -3.10 20.83 -1.09
CA ASP A 7 -2.35 21.38 0.03
C ASP A 7 -2.47 20.53 1.31
N ALA A 8 -3.09 19.34 1.23
CA ALA A 8 -3.17 18.45 2.39
C ALA A 8 -1.78 18.11 2.92
N SER A 9 -1.68 18.04 4.24
CA SER A 9 -0.46 17.74 4.97
C SER A 9 -0.01 16.29 4.76
N ASP A 10 1.27 16.02 5.04
CA ASP A 10 1.79 14.66 4.98
C ASP A 10 1.07 13.73 5.97
N GLU A 11 0.65 14.24 7.13
CA GLU A 11 -0.14 13.48 8.10
C GLU A 11 -1.53 13.09 7.56
N GLU A 12 -2.19 13.97 6.79
CA GLU A 12 -3.45 13.62 6.13
C GLU A 12 -3.25 12.52 5.08
N ILE A 13 -2.12 12.54 4.36
CA ILE A 13 -1.78 11.48 3.41
C ILE A 13 -1.48 10.16 4.14
N LYS A 14 -0.68 10.19 5.21
CA LYS A 14 -0.40 9.01 6.04
C LYS A 14 -1.68 8.38 6.58
N ASN A 15 -2.64 9.20 7.03
CA ASN A 15 -3.93 8.72 7.52
C ASN A 15 -4.73 7.92 6.47
N LEU A 16 -4.63 8.27 5.18
CA LEU A 16 -5.25 7.47 4.12
C LEU A 16 -4.60 6.09 3.99
N VAL A 17 -3.29 6.00 4.12
CA VAL A 17 -2.57 4.71 4.06
C VAL A 17 -2.84 3.86 5.30
N ILE A 18 -3.00 4.50 6.46
CA ILE A 18 -3.46 3.81 7.67
C ILE A 18 -4.87 3.26 7.45
N GLU A 19 -5.82 4.07 6.95
CA GLU A 19 -7.18 3.60 6.61
C GLU A 19 -7.14 2.42 5.61
N TRP A 20 -6.27 2.50 4.60
CA TRP A 20 -6.05 1.42 3.63
C TRP A 20 -5.54 0.14 4.30
N ASN A 21 -4.53 0.23 5.17
CA ASN A 21 -4.02 -0.92 5.91
C ASN A 21 -5.11 -1.57 6.78
N GLU A 22 -5.94 -0.78 7.46
CA GLU A 22 -7.01 -1.33 8.30
C GLU A 22 -8.07 -2.09 7.48
N LEU A 23 -8.33 -1.69 6.23
CA LEU A 23 -9.16 -2.48 5.33
C LEU A 23 -8.50 -3.82 4.98
N LEU A 24 -7.19 -3.83 4.70
CA LEU A 24 -6.45 -5.08 4.45
C LEU A 24 -6.41 -6.00 5.66
N ALA A 25 -6.24 -5.44 6.86
CA ALA A 25 -6.31 -6.19 8.10
C ALA A 25 -7.70 -6.84 8.31
N ALA A 26 -8.75 -6.19 7.82
CA ALA A 26 -10.10 -6.73 7.78
C ALA A 26 -10.38 -7.62 6.54
N GLN A 27 -9.38 -7.91 5.72
CA GLN A 27 -9.47 -8.67 4.45
C GLN A 27 -10.48 -8.07 3.45
N LYS A 28 -10.66 -6.75 3.51
CA LYS A 28 -11.52 -5.95 2.62
C LYS A 28 -10.72 -5.46 1.42
N TYR A 29 -10.21 -6.40 0.62
CA TYR A 29 -9.29 -6.10 -0.49
C TYR A 29 -9.94 -5.26 -1.60
N GLU A 30 -11.23 -5.48 -1.86
CA GLU A 30 -12.00 -4.69 -2.84
C GLU A 30 -12.13 -3.24 -2.39
N GLU A 31 -12.54 -3.01 -1.13
CA GLU A 31 -12.64 -1.67 -0.59
C GLU A 31 -11.28 -0.98 -0.53
N ALA A 32 -10.22 -1.70 -0.13
CA ALA A 32 -8.85 -1.17 -0.08
C ALA A 32 -8.37 -0.72 -1.45
N LEU A 33 -8.51 -1.53 -2.50
CA LEU A 33 -8.15 -1.12 -3.86
C LEU A 33 -9.01 0.04 -4.36
N SER A 34 -10.32 0.03 -4.05
CA SER A 34 -11.23 1.10 -4.45
C SER A 34 -10.91 2.47 -3.83
N MET A 35 -10.08 2.53 -2.77
CA MET A 35 -9.63 3.78 -2.18
C MET A 35 -8.79 4.59 -3.15
N PHE A 36 -7.99 3.96 -4.02
CA PHE A 36 -6.97 4.65 -4.79
C PHE A 36 -7.11 4.36 -6.29
N LEU A 37 -6.36 5.10 -7.10
CA LEU A 37 -6.11 4.65 -8.46
C LEU A 37 -5.20 3.43 -8.41
N SER A 38 -5.37 2.51 -9.33
CA SER A 38 -4.49 1.34 -9.48
C SER A 38 -4.22 1.05 -10.96
N ASP A 39 -4.35 2.07 -11.81
CA ASP A 39 -4.13 2.01 -13.26
C ASP A 39 -2.63 1.99 -13.57
N ASN A 40 -1.89 1.05 -12.97
CA ASN A 40 -0.49 0.83 -13.29
C ASN A 40 -0.39 0.06 -14.62
N LEU A 41 0.40 0.57 -15.56
CA LEU A 41 0.61 -0.04 -16.88
C LEU A 41 1.34 -1.39 -16.81
N GLU A 42 2.05 -1.66 -15.71
CA GLU A 42 2.85 -2.88 -15.55
C GLU A 42 2.05 -4.02 -14.93
N VAL A 43 1.12 -3.73 -14.02
CA VAL A 43 0.33 -4.71 -13.29
C VAL A 43 -1.09 -4.20 -13.08
N GLU A 44 -2.08 -4.95 -13.58
CA GLU A 44 -3.49 -4.69 -13.29
C GLU A 44 -3.84 -5.30 -11.92
N TRP A 45 -3.87 -4.44 -10.89
CA TRP A 45 -4.20 -4.86 -9.53
C TRP A 45 -5.68 -5.24 -9.40
N THR A 46 -5.91 -6.48 -8.95
CA THR A 46 -7.23 -6.98 -8.58
C THR A 46 -7.24 -7.37 -7.10
N PRO A 47 -8.41 -7.44 -6.44
CA PRO A 47 -8.48 -7.85 -5.04
C PRO A 47 -7.80 -9.20 -4.78
N ASN A 48 -7.97 -10.16 -5.71
CA ASN A 48 -7.33 -11.46 -5.65
C ASN A 48 -5.80 -11.36 -5.82
N LEU A 49 -5.30 -10.48 -6.70
CA LEU A 49 -3.85 -10.30 -6.86
C LEU A 49 -3.22 -9.64 -5.62
N LEU A 50 -3.94 -8.70 -4.99
CA LEU A 50 -3.49 -8.07 -3.75
C LEU A 50 -3.45 -9.07 -2.58
N GLU A 51 -4.48 -9.91 -2.45
CA GLU A 51 -4.48 -11.03 -1.49
C GLU A 51 -3.30 -11.98 -1.74
N GLN A 52 -3.08 -12.37 -3.00
CA GLN A 52 -1.94 -13.22 -3.37
C GLN A 52 -0.60 -12.56 -3.05
N ALA A 53 -0.44 -11.27 -3.31
CA ALA A 53 0.77 -10.53 -2.97
C ALA A 53 1.03 -10.59 -1.46
N ILE A 54 0.02 -10.40 -0.63
CA ILE A 54 0.16 -10.45 0.83
C ILE A 54 0.52 -11.87 1.28
N TYR A 55 -0.21 -12.87 0.79
CA TYR A 55 0.03 -14.28 1.11
C TYR A 55 1.44 -14.72 0.67
N GLY A 56 1.86 -14.27 -0.51
CA GLY A 56 3.17 -14.54 -1.12
C GLY A 56 4.28 -13.61 -0.67
N TYR A 57 4.06 -12.80 0.35
CA TYR A 57 5.08 -11.89 0.88
C TYR A 57 5.67 -10.98 -0.23
N GLY A 58 4.80 -10.27 -0.94
CA GLY A 58 5.12 -9.41 -2.08
C GLY A 58 5.25 -10.12 -3.42
N VAL A 59 5.18 -11.46 -3.46
CA VAL A 59 5.27 -12.23 -4.71
C VAL A 59 3.88 -12.49 -5.29
N VAL A 60 3.68 -12.14 -6.56
CA VAL A 60 2.43 -12.31 -7.31
C VAL A 60 2.57 -13.31 -8.45
N GLY A 61 1.43 -13.78 -8.98
CA GLY A 61 1.38 -14.64 -10.17
C GLY A 61 1.49 -16.15 -9.89
N TYR A 62 1.40 -16.54 -8.62
CA TYR A 62 1.41 -17.92 -8.17
C TYR A 62 0.15 -18.24 -7.37
N THR A 63 -0.25 -19.50 -7.39
CA THR A 63 -1.29 -20.03 -6.52
C THR A 63 -0.78 -20.13 -5.07
N HIS A 64 -1.70 -20.22 -4.10
CA HIS A 64 -1.32 -20.45 -2.70
C HIS A 64 -0.53 -21.76 -2.52
N GLU A 65 -0.81 -22.79 -3.33
CA GLU A 65 -0.06 -24.06 -3.27
C GLU A 65 1.39 -23.87 -3.72
N GLU A 66 1.61 -23.18 -4.85
CA GLU A 66 2.96 -22.88 -5.36
C GLU A 66 3.74 -22.00 -4.37
N ILE A 67 3.10 -20.99 -3.78
CA ILE A 67 3.73 -20.14 -2.75
C ILE A 67 4.14 -21.00 -1.54
N LYS A 68 3.30 -21.92 -1.09
CA LYS A 68 3.64 -22.84 0.03
C LYS A 68 4.84 -23.70 -0.28
N GLU A 69 4.92 -24.22 -1.50
CA GLU A 69 6.05 -25.05 -1.95
C GLU A 69 7.34 -24.24 -2.06
N MET A 70 7.27 -22.98 -2.53
CA MET A 70 8.43 -22.12 -2.74
C MET A 70 8.95 -21.47 -1.47
N PHE A 71 8.07 -20.97 -0.60
CA PHE A 71 8.40 -20.09 0.52
C PHE A 71 8.03 -20.67 1.89
N GLY A 72 7.33 -21.80 1.93
CA GLY A 72 6.93 -22.48 3.16
C GLY A 72 5.46 -22.26 3.53
N PRO A 73 4.99 -22.91 4.61
CA PRO A 73 3.57 -23.02 4.92
C PRO A 73 2.97 -21.77 5.57
N GLU A 74 3.72 -20.67 5.65
CA GLU A 74 3.27 -19.45 6.32
C GLU A 74 2.02 -18.88 5.64
N ASP A 75 1.06 -18.44 6.45
CA ASP A 75 -0.20 -17.84 6.04
C ASP A 75 -0.14 -16.35 6.35
N TYR A 76 0.65 -15.61 5.56
CA TYR A 76 0.86 -14.18 5.78
C TYR A 76 -0.42 -13.39 5.56
N LYS A 77 -0.78 -12.57 6.56
CA LYS A 77 -1.90 -11.64 6.52
C LYS A 77 -1.47 -10.30 7.06
N ILE A 78 -1.92 -9.23 6.41
CA ILE A 78 -1.81 -7.89 6.99
C ILE A 78 -2.62 -7.83 8.27
N THR A 79 -2.07 -7.15 9.26
CA THR A 79 -2.69 -6.94 10.58
C THR A 79 -2.86 -5.45 10.86
N SER A 80 -3.72 -5.11 11.82
CA SER A 80 -3.99 -3.71 12.16
C SER A 80 -2.71 -2.99 12.61
N ILE A 81 -2.48 -1.78 12.10
CA ILE A 81 -1.45 -0.87 12.63
C ILE A 81 -1.88 -0.40 14.02
N LEU A 82 -3.16 -0.06 14.16
CA LEU A 82 -3.71 0.57 15.36
C LEU A 82 -3.65 -0.34 16.59
N ASP A 83 -3.83 -1.65 16.39
CA ASP A 83 -3.72 -2.67 17.43
C ASP A 83 -2.29 -3.23 17.58
N ASN A 84 -1.32 -2.79 16.77
CA ASN A 84 0.06 -3.29 16.84
C ASN A 84 0.84 -2.69 18.02
N LYS A 85 1.61 -3.52 18.73
CA LYS A 85 2.50 -3.10 19.82
C LYS A 85 3.55 -2.07 19.36
N GLU A 86 4.01 -2.17 18.12
CA GLU A 86 5.01 -1.30 17.48
C GLU A 86 4.37 -0.21 16.60
N LYS A 87 3.08 0.12 16.78
CA LYS A 87 2.34 1.07 15.91
C LYS A 87 3.08 2.36 15.58
N ASN A 88 3.79 2.94 16.54
CA ASN A 88 4.50 4.20 16.35
C ASN A 88 5.69 4.03 15.38
N LYS A 89 6.35 2.87 15.37
CA LYS A 89 7.41 2.58 14.40
C LYS A 89 6.83 2.44 13.00
N ILE A 90 5.68 1.75 12.88
CA ILE A 90 4.99 1.56 11.61
C ILE A 90 4.49 2.90 11.03
N ILE A 91 3.91 3.77 11.87
CA ILE A 91 3.45 5.09 11.41
C ILE A 91 4.64 5.96 10.99
N ASN A 92 5.76 5.86 11.71
CA ASN A 92 6.97 6.62 11.38
C ASN A 92 7.70 6.10 10.12
N SER A 93 7.44 4.86 9.70
CA SER A 93 7.97 4.29 8.45
C SER A 93 7.13 4.60 7.22
N ILE A 94 6.01 5.33 7.38
CA ILE A 94 5.27 5.91 6.26
C ILE A 94 5.96 7.22 5.88
N GLU A 95 6.71 7.21 4.79
CA GLU A 95 7.47 8.36 4.29
C GLU A 95 6.76 8.99 3.10
N VAL A 96 6.54 10.31 3.18
CA VAL A 96 5.95 11.12 2.11
C VAL A 96 7.03 11.99 1.51
N SER A 97 7.24 11.88 0.20
CA SER A 97 8.24 12.65 -0.54
C SER A 97 7.60 13.42 -1.69
N ARG A 98 7.76 14.75 -1.72
CA ARG A 98 7.21 15.63 -2.78
C ARG A 98 8.26 16.17 -3.75
N ASP A 99 9.54 16.04 -3.40
CA ASP A 99 10.66 16.67 -4.13
C ASP A 99 11.21 15.80 -5.26
N TRP A 100 10.33 15.34 -6.16
CA TRP A 100 10.70 14.44 -7.26
C TRP A 100 10.32 15.06 -8.61
N ASP A 101 11.27 15.09 -9.55
CA ASP A 101 11.01 15.53 -10.92
C ASP A 101 10.56 14.35 -11.79
N PHE A 102 9.27 13.99 -11.66
CA PHE A 102 8.66 12.98 -12.51
C PHE A 102 8.44 13.50 -13.94
N LYS A 103 8.49 12.58 -14.90
CA LYS A 103 8.16 12.87 -16.31
C LYS A 103 6.69 13.26 -16.46
N ASP A 104 5.79 12.55 -15.78
CA ASP A 104 4.38 12.92 -15.71
C ASP A 104 4.20 14.04 -14.68
N LYS A 105 3.78 15.22 -15.14
CA LYS A 105 3.58 16.40 -14.29
C LYS A 105 2.37 16.30 -13.37
N ASN A 106 1.53 15.28 -13.54
CA ASN A 106 0.46 14.98 -12.59
C ASN A 106 0.95 14.17 -11.39
N ILE A 107 2.13 13.57 -11.45
CA ILE A 107 2.75 12.93 -10.29
C ILE A 107 3.55 14.01 -9.54
N ILE A 108 3.12 14.30 -8.32
CA ILE A 108 3.65 15.40 -7.49
C ILE A 108 4.41 14.90 -6.26
N GLY A 109 4.58 13.59 -6.15
CA GLY A 109 5.27 12.96 -5.05
C GLY A 109 5.06 11.45 -5.03
N MET A 110 5.66 10.83 -4.03
CA MET A 110 5.60 9.40 -3.78
C MET A 110 5.48 9.16 -2.28
N LEU A 111 4.81 8.08 -1.93
CA LEU A 111 4.71 7.58 -0.57
C LEU A 111 5.28 6.17 -0.54
N HIS A 112 6.19 5.94 0.41
CA HIS A 112 6.65 4.61 0.77
C HIS A 112 6.08 4.27 2.14
N TYR A 113 5.41 3.14 2.22
CA TYR A 113 4.96 2.58 3.47
C TYR A 113 5.76 1.31 3.74
N ASP A 114 6.86 1.47 4.47
CA ASP A 114 7.68 0.36 4.93
C ASP A 114 7.11 -0.25 6.22
N CYS A 115 7.58 -1.43 6.59
CA CYS A 115 7.16 -2.13 7.79
C CYS A 115 5.67 -2.48 7.82
N VAL A 116 5.10 -2.87 6.67
CA VAL A 116 3.72 -3.37 6.59
C VAL A 116 3.57 -4.54 7.57
N PRO A 117 2.63 -4.50 8.53
CA PRO A 117 2.57 -5.48 9.60
C PRO A 117 1.97 -6.80 9.12
N LEU A 118 2.77 -7.86 9.10
CA LEU A 118 2.33 -9.21 8.75
C LEU A 118 2.24 -10.07 10.01
N ASN A 119 1.08 -10.69 10.23
CA ASN A 119 0.82 -11.58 11.36
C ASN A 119 1.19 -10.99 12.74
N GLY A 120 1.05 -9.66 12.89
CA GLY A 120 1.35 -8.92 14.13
C GLY A 120 2.79 -8.45 14.27
N GLU A 121 3.69 -8.80 13.36
CA GLU A 121 5.10 -8.40 13.38
C GLU A 121 5.43 -7.42 12.24
N LEU A 122 6.51 -6.66 12.42
CA LEU A 122 7.06 -5.79 11.38
C LEU A 122 7.67 -6.68 10.28
N SER A 123 7.40 -6.35 9.01
CA SER A 123 8.00 -7.01 7.86
C SER A 123 8.94 -6.06 7.10
N ASP A 124 9.69 -6.58 6.14
CA ASP A 124 10.40 -5.80 5.10
C ASP A 124 9.54 -5.59 3.84
N LEU A 125 8.23 -5.83 3.96
CA LEU A 125 7.28 -5.53 2.90
C LEU A 125 7.00 -4.02 2.87
N THR A 126 7.04 -3.47 1.66
CA THR A 126 6.83 -2.06 1.35
C THR A 126 5.67 -1.90 0.38
N ALA A 127 4.72 -1.04 0.71
CA ALA A 127 3.69 -0.58 -0.21
C ALA A 127 4.08 0.78 -0.81
N ARG A 128 4.00 0.92 -2.13
CA ARG A 128 4.35 2.17 -2.82
C ARG A 128 3.17 2.81 -3.50
N PHE A 129 3.13 4.13 -3.40
CA PHE A 129 2.08 4.93 -4.01
C PHE A 129 2.66 6.17 -4.68
N TYR A 130 2.15 6.53 -5.85
CA TYR A 130 2.31 7.91 -6.33
C TYR A 130 1.29 8.82 -5.66
N ILE A 131 1.68 10.06 -5.44
CA ILE A 131 0.77 11.15 -5.11
C ILE A 131 0.40 11.82 -6.44
N ARG A 132 -0.84 11.60 -6.88
CA ARG A 132 -1.29 12.00 -8.21
C ARG A 132 -2.30 13.13 -8.12
N LYS A 133 -2.04 14.20 -8.88
CA LYS A 133 -3.00 15.27 -9.16
C LYS A 133 -4.06 14.77 -10.15
N ILE A 134 -5.33 14.94 -9.81
CA ILE A 134 -6.47 14.52 -10.64
C ILE A 134 -7.32 15.71 -11.12
N TYR A 135 -7.36 16.80 -10.35
CA TYR A 135 -8.02 18.06 -10.68
C TYR A 135 -7.11 19.24 -10.30
N GLU A 136 -7.53 20.47 -10.57
CA GLU A 136 -6.70 21.66 -10.28
C GLU A 136 -6.23 21.74 -8.82
N ASN A 137 -7.11 21.38 -7.87
CA ASN A 137 -6.90 21.54 -6.43
C ASN A 137 -7.04 20.24 -5.62
N ASN A 138 -7.02 19.08 -6.29
CA ASN A 138 -7.19 17.79 -5.63
C ASN A 138 -6.14 16.78 -6.07
N MET A 139 -5.79 15.91 -5.14
CA MET A 139 -4.94 14.76 -5.37
C MET A 139 -5.58 13.47 -4.83
N THR A 140 -5.04 12.34 -5.29
CA THR A 140 -5.29 10.99 -4.77
C THR A 140 -3.95 10.27 -4.65
N LEU A 141 -3.95 9.12 -3.98
CA LEU A 141 -2.89 8.15 -4.15
C LEU A 141 -3.20 7.24 -5.35
N GLU A 142 -2.13 6.77 -5.98
CA GLU A 142 -2.15 5.73 -7.00
C GLU A 142 -1.27 4.59 -6.49
N PHE A 143 -1.88 3.44 -6.20
CA PHE A 143 -1.18 2.25 -5.71
C PHE A 143 -0.35 1.62 -6.83
N LEU A 144 0.94 1.45 -6.57
CA LEU A 144 1.89 0.96 -7.57
C LEU A 144 2.15 -0.52 -7.39
N ASP A 145 2.58 -0.90 -6.19
CA ASP A 145 2.90 -2.27 -5.82
C ASP A 145 3.04 -2.48 -4.30
N LEU A 146 3.16 -3.76 -3.97
CA LEU A 146 3.48 -4.30 -2.66
C LEU A 146 4.58 -5.35 -2.85
N HIS A 147 5.80 -5.09 -2.37
CA HIS A 147 6.96 -5.94 -2.59
C HIS A 147 7.98 -5.81 -1.45
N VAL A 148 8.98 -6.69 -1.42
CA VAL A 148 10.09 -6.64 -0.47
C VAL A 148 11.17 -5.68 -0.97
N MET A 149 11.64 -4.78 -0.11
CA MET A 149 12.75 -3.84 -0.38
C MET A 149 14.06 -4.25 0.29
#